data_AF-A0A9P8CEE9-F1
#
_entry.id   AF-A0A9P8CEE9-F1
#
_cell.length_a   1.000
_cell.length_b   1.000
_cell.length_c   1.000
_cell.angle_alpha   90.00
_cell.angle_beta   90.00
_cell.angle_gamma   90.00
#
_symmetry.space_group_name_H-M   'P 1'
#
loop_
_entity.id
_entity.type
_entity.pdbx_description
1 polymer ?
#
loop_
_entity_poly.entity_id
_entity_poly.type
_entity_poly.pdbx_seq_one_letter_code
_entity_poly.pdbx_strand_id
1 'polypeptide(L)'
;MDMANSLALFDKKLEWHDDSENINELAAILEHMPLAIVQAAAYISQRVPRYSVSQYLQDFQRSASKRTSLLNSDGGQLRRDGEAKNSIIITWQISFEHIREIRPTAADLLSLMSFFDPQGIPEVLLRSRDRESQHDGKDNDDDDDGRSDINARHSDSDEDGSQSSGNDGFEADTFEMHGLVQLATQQWLKAGKQQERWNQQFVKNLNAEFPSGEFENWESCQGLFPHAQSAAAQRPKKKESLEDWASVLYKAAWYALRMGNGVEAERMSVQVMKVRKKIFGEEHSDTLHAMGIVGMSYRLNGQWDDAEKLELQVMETSKTKLGVDHPDTLTSMANLAFTWKENGKEIEAVRLMEDCVRVRKRVLGVNHPHYISSCIALDAWKAE
;
A
#
# COMPACT_ATOMS: atom_id res chain seq x y z
N MET A 1 -8.60 -23.06 8.29
CA MET A 1 -9.65 -24.09 8.08
C MET A 1 -10.07 -23.98 6.63
N ASP A 2 -10.41 -25.07 5.95
CA ASP A 2 -10.89 -24.96 4.57
C ASP A 2 -12.31 -24.35 4.50
N MET A 3 -12.70 -23.92 3.29
CA MET A 3 -13.99 -23.27 3.05
C MET A 3 -15.16 -24.16 3.47
N ALA A 4 -15.16 -25.44 3.09
CA ALA A 4 -16.26 -26.36 3.37
C ALA A 4 -16.51 -26.52 4.88
N ASN A 5 -15.44 -26.69 5.67
CA ASN A 5 -15.53 -26.82 7.12
C ASN A 5 -15.97 -25.50 7.78
N SER A 6 -15.57 -24.35 7.23
CA SER A 6 -15.98 -23.04 7.76
C SER A 6 -17.49 -22.79 7.62
N LEU A 7 -18.08 -23.20 6.49
CA LEU A 7 -19.52 -23.06 6.22
C LEU A 7 -20.33 -24.03 7.09
N ALA A 8 -19.89 -25.29 7.17
CA ALA A 8 -20.51 -26.27 8.06
C ALA A 8 -20.49 -25.81 9.53
N LEU A 9 -19.44 -25.09 9.94
CA LEU A 9 -19.36 -24.51 11.27
C LEU A 9 -20.35 -23.36 11.48
N PHE A 10 -20.56 -22.49 10.48
CA PHE A 10 -21.59 -21.44 10.53
C PHE A 10 -23.00 -22.03 10.60
N ASP A 11 -23.32 -22.97 9.72
CA ASP A 11 -24.64 -23.62 9.68
C ASP A 11 -24.99 -24.26 11.02
N LYS A 12 -24.01 -24.96 11.62
CA LYS A 12 -24.17 -25.59 12.94
C LYS A 12 -24.40 -24.57 14.06
N LYS A 13 -23.89 -23.34 13.92
CA LYS A 13 -23.90 -22.33 14.99
C LYS A 13 -25.03 -21.31 14.87
N LEU A 14 -25.50 -21.02 13.66
CA LEU A 14 -26.61 -20.11 13.43
C LEU A 14 -27.96 -20.78 13.69
N GLU A 15 -28.07 -22.11 13.62
CA GLU A 15 -29.29 -22.88 13.91
C GLU A 15 -30.52 -22.53 13.03
N TRP A 16 -30.37 -21.66 12.03
CA TRP A 16 -31.35 -21.32 10.99
C TRP A 16 -30.67 -21.02 9.66
N HIS A 17 -31.45 -21.02 8.58
CA HIS A 17 -30.96 -20.71 7.23
C HIS A 17 -30.96 -19.19 6.98
N ASP A 18 -29.78 -18.60 6.85
CA ASP A 18 -29.55 -17.28 6.25
C ASP A 18 -29.06 -17.48 4.79
N ASP A 19 -28.97 -16.39 4.02
CA ASP A 19 -28.49 -16.44 2.63
C ASP A 19 -27.06 -17.00 2.55
N SER A 20 -26.87 -18.08 1.79
CA SER A 20 -25.60 -18.79 1.63
C SER A 20 -24.48 -17.89 1.08
N GLU A 21 -24.82 -16.88 0.28
CA GLU A 21 -23.82 -15.96 -0.27
C GLU A 21 -23.23 -15.07 0.84
N ASN A 22 -24.07 -14.54 1.72
CA ASN A 22 -23.64 -13.74 2.88
C ASN A 22 -22.81 -14.58 3.87
N ILE A 23 -23.16 -15.85 4.08
CA ILE A 23 -22.37 -16.74 4.96
C ILE A 23 -20.99 -17.03 4.35
N ASN A 24 -20.92 -17.25 3.03
CA ASN A 24 -19.66 -17.43 2.32
C ASN A 24 -18.76 -16.20 2.43
N GLU A 25 -19.31 -15.01 2.19
CA GLU A 25 -18.58 -13.74 2.31
C GLU A 25 -18.09 -13.52 3.74
N LEU A 26 -18.93 -13.80 4.75
CA LEU A 26 -18.55 -13.65 6.14
C LEU A 26 -17.43 -14.62 6.54
N ALA A 27 -17.48 -15.87 6.08
CA ALA A 27 -16.43 -16.85 6.33
C ALA A 27 -15.09 -16.42 5.71
N ALA A 28 -15.11 -15.88 4.50
CA ALA A 28 -13.93 -15.36 3.82
C ALA A 28 -13.34 -14.14 4.55
N ILE A 29 -14.18 -13.19 4.98
CA ILE A 29 -13.75 -11.98 5.71
C ILE A 29 -13.14 -12.30 7.08
N LEU A 30 -13.57 -13.39 7.70
CA LEU A 30 -12.99 -13.89 8.94
C LEU A 30 -11.80 -14.83 8.70
N GLU A 31 -11.32 -14.92 7.45
CA GLU A 31 -10.22 -15.76 6.98
C GLU A 31 -10.35 -17.22 7.45
N HIS A 32 -11.60 -17.70 7.50
CA HIS A 32 -11.95 -19.04 7.97
C HIS A 32 -11.40 -19.37 9.38
N MET A 33 -11.18 -18.37 10.24
CA MET A 33 -10.73 -18.59 11.62
C MET A 33 -11.88 -19.18 12.45
N PRO A 34 -11.75 -20.42 13.00
CA PRO A 34 -12.86 -21.09 13.68
C PRO A 34 -13.39 -20.31 14.88
N LEU A 35 -12.49 -19.69 15.65
CA LEU A 35 -12.88 -18.87 16.80
C LEU A 35 -13.68 -17.63 16.37
N ALA A 36 -13.33 -17.03 15.23
CA ALA A 36 -13.98 -15.83 14.72
C ALA A 36 -15.38 -16.15 14.20
N ILE A 37 -15.51 -17.25 13.47
CA ILE A 37 -16.78 -17.78 12.99
C ILE A 37 -17.73 -18.02 14.17
N VAL A 38 -17.23 -18.74 15.19
CA VAL A 38 -18.01 -19.09 16.37
C VAL A 38 -18.46 -17.85 17.14
N GLN A 39 -17.59 -16.84 17.26
CA GLN A 39 -17.90 -15.56 17.91
C GLN A 39 -18.92 -14.74 17.10
N ALA A 40 -18.74 -14.63 15.78
CA ALA A 40 -19.65 -13.90 14.90
C ALA A 40 -21.06 -14.54 14.90
N ALA A 41 -21.13 -15.86 14.77
CA ALA A 41 -22.38 -16.60 14.88
C ALA A 41 -23.06 -16.37 16.25
N ALA A 42 -22.30 -16.38 17.36
CA ALA A 42 -22.84 -16.05 18.69
C ALA A 42 -23.51 -14.67 18.71
N TYR A 43 -22.79 -13.67 18.20
CA TYR A 43 -23.21 -12.28 18.22
C TYR A 43 -24.48 -12.05 17.41
N ILE A 44 -24.54 -12.66 16.21
CA ILE A 44 -25.72 -12.61 15.34
C ILE A 44 -26.88 -13.32 16.02
N SER A 45 -26.66 -14.53 16.53
CA SER A 45 -27.75 -15.36 17.06
C SER A 45 -28.41 -14.75 18.31
N GLN A 46 -27.65 -14.03 19.13
CA GLN A 46 -28.20 -13.32 20.30
C GLN A 46 -29.07 -12.11 19.94
N ARG A 47 -29.06 -11.64 18.68
CA ARG A 47 -29.70 -10.39 18.24
C ARG A 47 -30.78 -10.58 17.18
N VAL A 48 -31.03 -11.80 16.73
CA VAL A 48 -32.16 -12.13 15.85
C VAL A 48 -33.50 -11.84 16.56
N PRO A 49 -34.52 -11.33 15.84
CA PRO A 49 -34.55 -11.06 14.38
C PRO A 49 -34.06 -9.67 13.98
N ARG A 50 -33.55 -8.85 14.92
CA ARG A 50 -33.18 -7.46 14.67
C ARG A 50 -31.82 -7.29 14.00
N TYR A 51 -31.06 -8.37 13.84
CA TYR A 51 -29.71 -8.37 13.31
C TYR A 51 -29.44 -9.61 12.45
N SER A 52 -29.10 -9.44 11.18
CA SER A 52 -28.84 -10.51 10.20
C SER A 52 -27.35 -10.65 9.85
N VAL A 53 -26.98 -11.72 9.14
CA VAL A 53 -25.60 -11.90 8.63
C VAL A 53 -25.21 -10.75 7.71
N SER A 54 -26.09 -10.32 6.80
CA SER A 54 -25.86 -9.18 5.91
C SER A 54 -25.61 -7.87 6.68
N GLN A 55 -26.34 -7.62 7.77
CA GLN A 55 -26.10 -6.45 8.62
C GLN A 55 -24.77 -6.55 9.37
N TYR A 56 -24.37 -7.74 9.81
CA TYR A 56 -23.05 -7.96 10.40
C TYR A 56 -21.94 -7.65 9.39
N LEU A 57 -22.05 -8.16 8.16
CA LEU A 57 -21.12 -7.90 7.06
C LEU A 57 -20.96 -6.41 6.79
N GLN A 58 -22.08 -5.71 6.61
CA GLN A 58 -22.09 -4.28 6.36
C GLN A 58 -21.40 -3.52 7.51
N ASP A 59 -21.71 -3.85 8.76
CA ASP A 59 -21.08 -3.24 9.93
C ASP A 59 -19.57 -3.59 10.02
N PHE A 60 -19.18 -4.80 9.68
CA PHE A 60 -17.79 -5.26 9.70
C PHE A 60 -16.92 -4.56 8.64
N GLN A 61 -17.49 -4.31 7.47
CA GLN A 61 -16.84 -3.59 6.37
C GLN A 61 -16.88 -2.06 6.55
N ARG A 62 -17.87 -1.54 7.29
CA ARG A 62 -18.11 -0.09 7.45
C ARG A 62 -16.92 0.69 7.99
N SER A 63 -16.23 0.16 9.00
CA SER A 63 -15.04 0.82 9.57
C SER A 63 -14.21 -0.11 10.45
N ALA A 64 -12.92 0.19 10.57
CA ALA A 64 -12.02 -0.52 11.49
C ALA A 64 -12.49 -0.47 12.96
N SER A 65 -13.11 0.64 13.38
CA SER A 65 -13.67 0.78 14.73
C SER A 65 -14.84 -0.18 14.95
N LYS A 66 -15.72 -0.30 13.96
CA LYS A 66 -16.89 -1.18 14.06
C LYS A 66 -16.48 -2.65 14.02
N ARG A 67 -15.56 -3.01 13.12
CA ARG A 67 -14.89 -4.32 13.09
C ARG A 67 -14.32 -4.71 14.45
N THR A 68 -13.56 -3.82 15.06
CA THR A 68 -12.98 -4.03 16.40
C THR A 68 -14.07 -4.25 17.45
N SER A 69 -15.13 -3.44 17.43
CA SER A 69 -16.25 -3.59 18.38
C SER A 69 -16.97 -4.94 18.25
N LEU A 70 -17.10 -5.47 17.03
CA LEU A 70 -17.72 -6.78 16.80
C LEU A 70 -16.83 -7.91 17.33
N LEU A 71 -15.52 -7.85 17.05
CA LEU A 71 -14.53 -8.85 17.50
C LEU A 71 -14.16 -8.73 18.98
N ASN A 72 -14.47 -7.60 19.62
CA ASN A 72 -14.35 -7.43 21.06
C ASN A 72 -15.61 -7.86 21.83
N SER A 73 -16.69 -8.20 21.14
CA SER A 73 -17.91 -8.62 21.80
C SER A 73 -17.71 -9.97 22.48
N ASP A 74 -17.84 -9.98 23.80
CA ASP A 74 -17.87 -11.21 24.60
C ASP A 74 -19.28 -11.79 24.50
N GLY A 75 -19.60 -12.33 23.32
CA GLY A 75 -20.83 -13.07 23.10
C GLY A 75 -20.74 -14.34 23.91
N GLY A 76 -21.11 -14.28 25.20
CA GLY A 76 -21.02 -15.40 26.13
C GLY A 76 -21.58 -16.66 25.48
N GLN A 77 -20.74 -17.68 25.27
CA GLN A 77 -21.13 -18.92 24.62
C GLN A 77 -21.08 -20.12 25.57
N LEU A 78 -22.24 -20.78 25.57
CA LEU A 78 -22.78 -21.93 26.29
C LEU A 78 -21.92 -23.20 26.50
N ARG A 79 -20.63 -23.28 26.14
CA ARG A 79 -19.84 -24.52 26.38
C ARG A 79 -18.33 -24.34 26.60
N ARG A 80 -17.84 -23.10 26.74
CA ARG A 80 -16.48 -22.83 27.21
C ARG A 80 -16.55 -22.41 28.68
N ASP A 81 -15.45 -22.61 29.40
CA ASP A 81 -15.34 -22.24 30.82
C ASP A 81 -15.85 -20.80 31.04
N GLY A 82 -16.70 -20.60 32.05
CA GLY A 82 -17.41 -19.32 32.26
C GLY A 82 -16.48 -18.13 32.53
N GLU A 83 -15.21 -18.41 32.84
CA GLU A 83 -14.14 -17.44 33.08
C GLU A 83 -13.33 -17.08 31.83
N ALA A 84 -13.44 -17.85 30.74
CA ALA A 84 -12.68 -17.62 29.51
C ALA A 84 -13.39 -16.61 28.60
N LYS A 85 -12.75 -15.45 28.38
CA LYS A 85 -13.23 -14.42 27.44
C LYS A 85 -13.26 -14.99 26.02
N ASN A 86 -14.40 -14.89 25.33
CA ASN A 86 -14.59 -15.39 23.96
C ASN A 86 -14.14 -14.38 22.89
N SER A 87 -13.65 -13.21 23.29
CA SER A 87 -13.10 -12.23 22.36
C SER A 87 -11.76 -12.68 21.81
N ILE A 88 -11.65 -12.74 20.48
CA ILE A 88 -10.37 -12.92 19.77
C ILE A 88 -9.37 -11.84 20.17
N ILE A 89 -9.82 -10.58 20.24
CA ILE A 89 -8.96 -9.46 20.57
C ILE A 89 -8.34 -9.68 21.95
N ILE A 90 -9.14 -10.02 22.96
CA ILE A 90 -8.63 -10.20 24.32
C ILE A 90 -7.74 -11.44 24.42
N THR A 91 -8.12 -12.54 23.77
CA THR A 91 -7.31 -13.76 23.74
C THR A 91 -5.93 -13.49 23.13
N TRP A 92 -5.89 -12.76 22.01
CA TRP A 92 -4.63 -12.37 21.39
C TRP A 92 -3.83 -11.42 22.27
N GLN A 93 -4.47 -10.45 22.95
CA GLN A 93 -3.76 -9.53 23.85
C GLN A 93 -3.01 -10.26 24.96
N ILE A 94 -3.63 -11.27 25.59
CA ILE A 94 -2.97 -12.10 26.61
C ILE A 94 -1.76 -12.83 26.01
N SER A 95 -1.94 -13.48 24.86
CA SER A 95 -0.85 -14.18 24.17
C SER A 95 0.28 -13.23 23.75
N PHE A 96 -0.06 -12.03 23.26
CA PHE A 96 0.90 -11.04 22.81
C PHE A 96 1.70 -10.44 23.97
N GLU A 97 1.06 -10.20 25.12
CA GLU A 97 1.75 -9.80 26.34
C GLU A 97 2.74 -10.86 26.81
N HIS A 98 2.32 -12.13 26.78
CA HIS A 98 3.21 -13.25 27.10
C HIS A 98 4.40 -13.37 26.12
N ILE A 99 4.16 -13.22 24.81
CA ILE A 99 5.23 -13.19 23.80
C ILE A 99 6.21 -12.07 24.10
N ARG A 100 5.71 -10.87 24.41
CA ARG A 100 6.55 -9.71 24.73
C ARG A 100 7.40 -9.92 25.97
N GLU A 101 6.88 -10.62 26.98
CA GLU A 101 7.63 -10.96 28.21
C GLU A 101 8.76 -11.96 27.95
N ILE A 102 8.52 -12.98 27.12
CA ILE A 102 9.52 -14.03 26.85
C ILE A 102 10.50 -13.61 25.74
N ARG A 103 10.00 -13.00 24.66
CA ARG A 103 10.75 -12.62 23.46
C ARG A 103 10.31 -11.24 22.95
N PRO A 104 10.88 -10.15 23.51
CA PRO A 104 10.54 -8.79 23.09
C PRO A 104 10.72 -8.54 21.58
N THR A 105 11.77 -9.10 20.98
CA THR A 105 12.07 -8.96 19.54
C THR A 105 11.01 -9.58 18.64
N ALA A 106 10.39 -10.69 19.07
CA ALA A 106 9.28 -11.29 18.35
C ALA A 106 8.02 -10.42 18.42
N ALA A 107 7.77 -9.78 19.57
CA ALA A 107 6.67 -8.82 19.71
C ALA A 107 6.88 -7.56 18.86
N ASP A 108 8.13 -7.08 18.75
CA ASP A 108 8.51 -5.98 17.86
C ASP A 108 8.27 -6.33 16.38
N LEU A 109 8.67 -7.54 15.97
CA LEU A 109 8.43 -8.05 14.61
C LEU A 109 6.93 -8.12 14.28
N LEU A 110 6.13 -8.75 15.16
CA LEU A 110 4.68 -8.83 15.00
C LEU A 110 4.01 -7.44 15.00
N SER A 111 4.54 -6.51 15.79
CA SER A 111 4.06 -5.12 15.80
C SER A 111 4.28 -4.45 14.44
N LEU A 112 5.45 -4.63 13.84
CA LEU A 112 5.79 -4.10 12.52
C LEU A 112 4.99 -4.79 11.40
N MET A 113 4.96 -6.14 11.38
CA MET A 113 4.20 -6.95 10.41
C MET A 113 2.71 -6.60 10.40
N SER A 114 2.17 -6.12 11.53
CA SER A 114 0.75 -5.75 11.61
C SER A 114 0.33 -4.59 10.71
N PHE A 115 1.26 -3.83 10.11
CA PHE A 115 0.96 -2.70 9.23
C PHE A 115 1.00 -3.04 7.73
N PHE A 116 1.60 -4.18 7.36
CA PHE A 116 1.71 -4.63 5.98
C PHE A 116 0.42 -5.31 5.51
N ASP A 117 0.36 -5.64 4.22
CA ASP A 117 -0.63 -6.61 3.73
C ASP A 117 -0.47 -7.94 4.49
N PRO A 118 -1.56 -8.68 4.82
CA PRO A 118 -1.48 -9.94 5.54
C PRO A 118 -0.62 -11.02 4.87
N GLN A 119 -0.41 -10.90 3.56
CA GLN A 119 0.23 -11.92 2.73
C GLN A 119 1.50 -11.37 2.06
N GLY A 120 2.45 -12.27 1.80
CA GLY A 120 3.61 -11.97 0.96
C GLY A 120 4.56 -10.91 1.50
N ILE A 121 4.69 -10.76 2.83
CA ILE A 121 5.53 -9.74 3.47
C ILE A 121 7.02 -10.09 3.28
N PRO A 122 7.78 -9.39 2.44
CA PRO A 122 9.19 -9.71 2.21
C PRO A 122 10.03 -9.46 3.46
N GLU A 123 10.95 -10.36 3.79
CA GLU A 123 11.85 -10.22 4.95
C GLU A 123 12.59 -8.86 4.97
N VAL A 124 12.99 -8.35 3.80
CA VAL A 124 13.72 -7.08 3.66
C VAL A 124 12.96 -5.88 4.26
N LEU A 125 11.61 -5.95 4.30
CA LEU A 125 10.77 -4.91 4.90
C LEU A 125 10.71 -4.99 6.43
N LEU A 126 11.18 -6.08 7.03
CA LEU A 126 11.11 -6.32 8.48
C LEU A 126 12.41 -5.96 9.21
N ARG A 127 13.46 -5.58 8.48
CA ARG A 127 14.75 -5.17 9.04
C ARG A 127 14.64 -3.81 9.77
N SER A 128 15.26 -3.71 10.95
CA SER A 128 15.29 -2.48 11.74
C SER A 128 16.41 -1.55 11.26
N ARG A 129 16.07 -0.51 10.51
CA ARG A 129 17.03 0.45 9.92
C ARG A 129 17.49 1.57 10.85
N ASP A 130 17.04 1.56 12.10
CA ASP A 130 17.41 2.59 13.09
C ASP A 130 18.79 2.33 13.72
N ARG A 131 19.36 1.12 13.58
CA ARG A 131 20.71 0.80 14.11
C ARG A 131 21.86 1.13 13.17
N GLU A 132 21.59 1.25 11.86
CA GLU A 132 22.65 1.45 10.86
C GLU A 132 23.13 2.91 10.72
N SER A 133 22.42 3.87 11.33
CA SER A 133 22.77 5.30 11.27
C SER A 133 23.62 5.80 12.46
N GLN A 134 24.15 4.90 13.30
CA GLN A 134 25.07 5.24 14.40
C GLN A 134 26.46 4.58 14.31
N HIS A 135 26.83 4.04 13.15
CA HIS A 135 28.18 3.52 12.90
C HIS A 135 28.88 4.25 11.76
N ASP A 136 28.89 5.58 11.84
CA ASP A 136 29.96 6.39 11.26
C ASP A 136 30.66 7.14 12.39
N GLY A 137 31.81 6.62 12.80
CA GLY A 137 32.75 7.30 13.69
C GLY A 137 32.94 6.66 15.07
N LYS A 138 33.68 5.56 15.12
CA LYS A 138 34.88 5.40 15.96
C LYS A 138 35.45 4.00 15.81
N ASP A 139 36.61 3.93 15.17
CA ASP A 139 37.59 2.90 15.49
C ASP A 139 37.85 2.95 17.00
N ASN A 140 37.62 1.83 17.69
CA ASN A 140 38.44 1.35 18.79
C ASN A 140 38.01 -0.08 19.12
N ASP A 141 38.99 -0.97 19.01
CA ASP A 141 38.99 -2.31 19.55
C ASP A 141 38.58 -2.30 21.03
N ASP A 142 37.65 -3.18 21.40
CA ASP A 142 37.75 -4.07 22.57
C ASP A 142 36.45 -4.88 22.73
N ASP A 143 36.63 -6.16 23.05
CA ASP A 143 35.65 -7.24 23.15
C ASP A 143 34.40 -6.94 24.03
N ASP A 144 33.19 -7.24 23.53
CA ASP A 144 32.08 -7.72 24.38
C ASP A 144 30.99 -8.46 23.58
N ASP A 145 30.53 -9.57 24.16
CA ASP A 145 29.66 -10.59 23.58
C ASP A 145 28.19 -10.16 23.50
N GLY A 146 27.59 -10.24 22.31
CA GLY A 146 26.17 -9.93 22.09
C GLY A 146 25.65 -10.36 20.73
N ARG A 147 25.78 -11.66 20.40
CA ARG A 147 25.32 -12.25 19.13
C ARG A 147 23.83 -11.92 18.86
N SER A 148 23.58 -11.32 17.71
CA SER A 148 22.25 -11.11 17.14
C SER A 148 21.70 -12.42 16.55
N ASP A 149 20.57 -12.88 17.05
CA ASP A 149 19.89 -14.14 16.69
C ASP A 149 19.22 -14.18 15.28
N ILE A 150 19.66 -13.37 14.32
CA ILE A 150 19.06 -13.37 12.96
C ILE A 150 19.87 -14.21 11.95
N ASN A 151 21.11 -14.61 12.26
CA ASN A 151 22.00 -15.27 11.28
C ASN A 151 22.29 -16.76 11.51
N ALA A 152 21.45 -17.50 12.23
CA ALA A 152 21.69 -18.92 12.46
C ALA A 152 20.61 -19.80 11.82
N ARG A 153 20.78 -20.13 10.53
CA ARG A 153 20.49 -21.45 9.91
C ARG A 153 20.76 -21.45 8.40
N HIS A 154 21.97 -21.89 8.00
CA HIS A 154 22.18 -23.06 7.15
C HIS A 154 23.67 -23.18 6.77
N SER A 155 24.34 -24.17 7.36
CA SER A 155 25.45 -24.92 6.77
C SER A 155 24.98 -26.39 6.73
N ASP A 156 25.28 -27.26 5.77
CA ASP A 156 26.47 -27.43 4.95
C ASP A 156 26.08 -27.94 3.55
N SER A 157 26.85 -27.58 2.51
CA SER A 157 27.38 -28.49 1.46
C SER A 157 28.21 -27.69 0.45
N ASP A 158 29.54 -27.82 0.60
CA ASP A 158 30.62 -27.86 -0.39
C ASP A 158 30.77 -26.83 -1.54
N GLU A 159 31.97 -26.25 -1.53
CA GLU A 159 32.81 -25.67 -2.60
C GLU A 159 32.30 -25.73 -4.06
N ASP A 160 32.22 -24.57 -4.73
CA ASP A 160 33.11 -24.23 -5.86
C ASP A 160 33.01 -22.73 -6.19
N GLY A 161 34.15 -22.12 -6.50
CA GLY A 161 34.26 -20.71 -6.79
C GLY A 161 33.71 -20.36 -8.17
N SER A 162 32.89 -19.32 -8.25
CA SER A 162 32.78 -18.47 -9.44
C SER A 162 32.12 -17.15 -9.09
N GLN A 163 32.89 -16.06 -9.25
CA GLN A 163 32.33 -14.73 -9.44
C GLN A 163 31.40 -14.77 -10.66
N SER A 164 30.11 -14.62 -10.45
CA SER A 164 29.17 -14.33 -11.51
C SER A 164 28.17 -13.29 -11.04
N SER A 165 28.28 -12.11 -11.63
CA SER A 165 27.26 -11.08 -11.66
C SER A 165 26.02 -11.69 -12.34
N GLY A 166 25.00 -12.03 -11.56
CA GLY A 166 23.79 -12.68 -12.06
C GLY A 166 22.58 -12.33 -11.22
N ASN A 167 21.73 -11.46 -11.77
CA ASN A 167 20.27 -11.50 -11.73
C ASN A 167 19.62 -12.50 -10.73
N ASP A 168 19.70 -12.22 -9.43
CA ASP A 168 18.94 -12.95 -8.41
C ASP A 168 17.50 -12.46 -8.43
N GLY A 169 16.61 -13.28 -8.98
CA GLY A 169 15.17 -13.15 -8.75
C GLY A 169 14.91 -13.15 -7.25
N PHE A 170 14.04 -12.24 -6.80
CA PHE A 170 13.58 -12.15 -5.42
C PHE A 170 12.78 -13.41 -5.03
N GLU A 171 13.44 -14.54 -4.77
CA GLU A 171 12.94 -15.51 -3.78
C GLU A 171 13.37 -15.01 -2.40
N ALA A 172 12.85 -13.83 -2.03
CA ALA A 172 12.95 -13.36 -0.66
C ALA A 172 11.99 -14.20 0.19
N ASP A 173 12.45 -14.73 1.32
CA ASP A 173 11.57 -15.37 2.30
C ASP A 173 10.41 -14.41 2.63
N THR A 174 9.20 -14.83 2.26
CA THR A 174 7.98 -14.07 2.54
C THR A 174 7.33 -14.56 3.81
N PHE A 175 6.86 -13.62 4.62
CA PHE A 175 6.12 -13.89 5.83
C PHE A 175 4.64 -13.61 5.63
N GLU A 176 3.82 -14.25 6.46
CA GLU A 176 2.39 -14.01 6.52
C GLU A 176 1.99 -13.68 7.96
N MET A 177 1.01 -12.79 8.09
CA MET A 177 0.36 -12.51 9.37
C MET A 177 -1.13 -12.45 9.14
N HIS A 178 -1.86 -13.39 9.74
CA HIS A 178 -3.31 -13.44 9.66
C HIS A 178 -3.94 -12.07 10.00
N GLY A 179 -4.87 -11.58 9.17
CA GLY A 179 -5.37 -10.21 9.26
C GLY A 179 -6.11 -9.89 10.57
N LEU A 180 -6.77 -10.87 11.19
CA LEU A 180 -7.36 -10.73 12.53
C LEU A 180 -6.29 -10.53 13.62
N VAL A 181 -5.14 -11.19 13.46
CA VAL A 181 -3.99 -11.05 14.36
C VAL A 181 -3.34 -9.69 14.16
N GLN A 182 -3.19 -9.22 12.92
CA GLN A 182 -2.75 -7.86 12.63
C GLN A 182 -3.66 -6.82 13.29
N LEU A 183 -4.98 -6.94 13.08
CA LEU A 183 -5.98 -6.04 13.66
C LEU A 183 -5.89 -6.02 15.20
N ALA A 184 -5.83 -7.19 15.84
CA ALA A 184 -5.71 -7.30 17.29
C ALA A 184 -4.43 -6.64 17.81
N THR A 185 -3.31 -6.85 17.11
CA THR A 185 -2.01 -6.23 17.42
C THR A 185 -2.08 -4.71 17.29
N GLN A 186 -2.65 -4.18 16.20
CA GLN A 186 -2.84 -2.75 16.00
C GLN A 186 -3.70 -2.11 17.10
N GLN A 187 -4.76 -2.79 17.55
CA GLN A 187 -5.59 -2.29 18.66
C GLN A 187 -4.81 -2.23 19.98
N TRP A 188 -4.01 -3.26 20.27
CA TRP A 188 -3.13 -3.25 21.45
C TRP A 188 -2.11 -2.11 21.37
N LEU A 189 -1.46 -1.92 20.22
CA LEU A 189 -0.52 -0.80 19.98
C LEU A 189 -1.19 0.57 20.13
N LYS A 190 -2.45 0.70 19.71
CA LYS A 190 -3.23 1.92 19.86
C LYS A 190 -3.53 2.21 21.33
N ALA A 191 -3.92 1.21 22.11
CA ALA A 191 -4.13 1.33 23.55
C ALA A 191 -2.83 1.72 24.28
N GLY A 192 -1.70 1.14 23.87
CA GLY A 192 -0.37 1.46 24.37
C GLY A 192 0.24 2.76 23.82
N LYS A 193 -0.45 3.49 22.94
CA LYS A 193 0.05 4.70 22.22
C LYS A 193 1.35 4.49 21.42
N GLN A 194 1.64 3.25 21.02
CA GLN A 194 2.82 2.90 20.22
C GLN A 194 2.53 2.78 18.72
N GLN A 195 1.25 2.79 18.32
CA GLN A 195 0.84 2.61 16.92
C GLN A 195 1.57 3.55 15.94
N GLU A 196 1.73 4.82 16.31
CA GLU A 196 2.37 5.81 15.44
C GLU A 196 3.85 5.50 15.19
N ARG A 197 4.57 4.98 16.19
CA ARG A 197 5.98 4.58 16.05
C ARG A 197 6.12 3.49 14.99
N TRP A 198 5.29 2.45 15.07
CA TRP A 198 5.34 1.32 14.15
C TRP A 198 4.88 1.70 12.75
N ASN A 199 3.87 2.58 12.62
CA ASN A 199 3.46 3.10 11.32
C ASN A 199 4.60 3.86 10.61
N GLN A 200 5.38 4.63 11.37
CA GLN A 200 6.53 5.35 10.82
C GLN A 200 7.63 4.40 10.33
N GLN A 201 7.93 3.36 11.11
CA GLN A 201 8.90 2.35 10.70
C GLN A 201 8.44 1.60 9.44
N PHE A 202 7.17 1.19 9.41
CA PHE A 202 6.55 0.54 8.25
C PHE A 202 6.70 1.39 6.98
N VAL A 203 6.31 2.67 7.04
CA VAL A 203 6.42 3.57 5.89
C VAL A 203 7.87 3.79 5.48
N LYS A 204 8.79 3.96 6.44
CA LYS A 204 10.22 4.14 6.18
C LYS A 204 10.81 2.92 5.45
N ASN A 205 10.51 1.72 5.94
CA ASN A 205 10.98 0.47 5.33
C ASN A 205 10.39 0.30 3.92
N LEU A 206 9.09 0.55 3.75
CA LEU A 206 8.44 0.45 2.46
C LEU A 206 8.97 1.49 1.46
N ASN A 207 9.23 2.74 1.89
CA ASN A 207 9.77 3.77 0.99
C ASN A 207 11.16 3.42 0.44
N ALA A 208 11.98 2.79 1.27
CA ALA A 208 13.33 2.41 0.90
C ALA A 208 13.37 1.28 -0.12
N GLU A 209 12.41 0.35 -0.06
CA GLU A 209 12.36 -0.81 -0.97
C GLU A 209 11.45 -0.62 -2.18
N PHE A 210 10.43 0.25 -2.10
CA PHE A 210 9.50 0.46 -3.22
C PHE A 210 10.21 1.20 -4.37
N PRO A 211 10.36 0.62 -5.58
CA PRO A 211 11.16 1.20 -6.66
C PRO A 211 10.34 2.17 -7.54
N SER A 212 10.96 2.77 -8.56
CA SER A 212 10.40 3.86 -9.37
C SER A 212 9.30 3.46 -10.38
N GLY A 213 8.85 2.20 -10.42
CA GLY A 213 7.78 1.75 -11.34
C GLY A 213 8.20 1.70 -12.82
N GLU A 214 9.50 1.56 -13.06
CA GLU A 214 10.10 1.34 -14.38
C GLU A 214 10.00 -0.14 -14.76
N PHE A 215 10.06 -0.45 -16.06
CA PHE A 215 9.83 -1.82 -16.55
C PHE A 215 10.76 -2.85 -15.90
N GLU A 216 12.01 -2.46 -15.64
CA GLU A 216 13.03 -3.29 -15.01
C GLU A 216 12.70 -3.69 -13.55
N ASN A 217 11.84 -2.91 -12.87
CA ASN A 217 11.47 -3.12 -11.46
C ASN A 217 9.98 -3.43 -11.25
N TRP A 218 9.29 -3.85 -12.31
CA TRP A 218 7.86 -4.18 -12.26
C TRP A 218 7.54 -5.36 -11.35
N GLU A 219 8.36 -6.41 -11.34
CA GLU A 219 8.14 -7.56 -10.46
C GLU A 219 8.20 -7.16 -8.98
N SER A 220 9.20 -6.35 -8.61
CA SER A 220 9.30 -5.78 -7.26
C SER A 220 8.12 -4.87 -6.93
N CYS A 221 7.68 -4.02 -7.88
CA CYS A 221 6.48 -3.21 -7.69
C CYS A 221 5.24 -4.07 -7.46
N GLN A 222 5.09 -5.17 -8.21
CA GLN A 222 3.96 -6.07 -8.11
C GLN A 222 3.88 -6.71 -6.71
N GLY A 223 5.00 -7.21 -6.19
CA GLY A 223 5.08 -7.78 -4.84
C GLY A 223 4.81 -6.74 -3.74
N LEU A 224 5.27 -5.51 -3.91
CA LEU A 224 5.14 -4.45 -2.90
C LEU A 224 3.84 -3.64 -2.99
N PHE A 225 3.11 -3.71 -4.10
CA PHE A 225 1.91 -2.91 -4.33
C PHE A 225 0.80 -3.14 -3.29
N PRO A 226 0.47 -4.38 -2.86
CA PRO A 226 -0.48 -4.61 -1.77
C PRO A 226 -0.08 -3.90 -0.47
N HIS A 227 1.22 -3.85 -0.16
CA HIS A 227 1.71 -3.12 1.02
C HIS A 227 1.55 -1.60 0.87
N ALA A 228 1.73 -1.05 -0.34
CA ALA A 228 1.43 0.36 -0.61
C ALA A 228 -0.07 0.66 -0.49
N GLN A 229 -0.95 -0.29 -0.85
CA GLN A 229 -2.39 -0.18 -0.61
C GLN A 229 -2.72 -0.12 0.89
N SER A 230 -2.10 -0.99 1.70
CA SER A 230 -2.15 -0.92 3.16
C SER A 230 -1.64 0.40 3.72
N ALA A 231 -0.55 0.95 3.14
CA ALA A 231 -0.03 2.26 3.54
C ALA A 231 -1.02 3.39 3.26
N ALA A 232 -1.72 3.37 2.12
CA ALA A 232 -2.70 4.38 1.76
C ALA A 232 -3.89 4.46 2.73
N ALA A 233 -4.19 3.38 3.46
CA ALA A 233 -5.19 3.37 4.52
C ALA A 233 -4.68 3.91 5.88
N GLN A 234 -3.35 4.05 6.04
CA GLN A 234 -2.68 4.25 7.32
C GLN A 234 -1.78 5.49 7.32
N ARG A 235 -2.39 6.67 7.10
CA ARG A 235 -1.64 7.94 7.02
C ARG A 235 -0.90 8.30 8.33
N PRO A 236 0.43 8.51 8.29
CA PRO A 236 1.22 8.98 9.44
C PRO A 236 0.87 10.41 9.88
N LYS A 237 1.25 10.79 11.11
CA LYS A 237 1.01 12.14 11.66
C LYS A 237 2.22 13.06 11.57
N LYS A 238 3.43 12.52 11.71
CA LYS A 238 4.67 13.31 11.65
C LYS A 238 4.97 13.77 10.22
N LYS A 239 5.58 14.96 10.09
CA LYS A 239 5.90 15.57 8.79
C LYS A 239 6.87 14.72 7.97
N GLU A 240 8.00 14.31 8.55
CA GLU A 240 9.02 13.49 7.87
C GLU A 240 8.42 12.20 7.31
N SER A 241 7.69 11.46 8.14
CA SER A 241 7.02 10.22 7.72
C SER A 241 5.87 10.45 6.73
N LEU A 242 5.28 11.66 6.69
CA LEU A 242 4.30 12.01 5.66
C LEU A 242 4.95 12.23 4.30
N GLU A 243 6.21 12.70 4.25
CA GLU A 243 6.96 12.85 3.01
C GLU A 243 7.37 11.48 2.45
N ASP A 244 7.85 10.57 3.31
CA ASP A 244 8.11 9.16 2.93
C ASP A 244 6.84 8.47 2.45
N TRP A 245 5.74 8.63 3.19
CA TRP A 245 4.44 8.06 2.82
C TRP A 245 3.95 8.58 1.48
N ALA A 246 4.08 9.90 1.22
CA ALA A 246 3.71 10.48 -0.06
C ALA A 246 4.61 9.96 -1.19
N SER A 247 5.86 9.63 -0.91
CA SER A 247 6.80 9.06 -1.88
C SER A 247 6.45 7.62 -2.24
N VAL A 248 6.11 6.78 -1.26
CA VAL A 248 5.59 5.42 -1.49
C VAL A 248 4.34 5.47 -2.37
N LEU A 249 3.35 6.28 -2.00
CA LEU A 249 2.09 6.35 -2.74
C LEU A 249 2.26 6.95 -4.13
N TYR A 250 3.23 7.87 -4.31
CA TYR A 250 3.54 8.40 -5.64
C TYR A 250 4.07 7.31 -6.57
N LYS A 251 5.04 6.51 -6.09
CA LYS A 251 5.60 5.38 -6.85
C LYS A 251 4.54 4.31 -7.14
N ALA A 252 3.71 4.00 -6.15
CA ALA A 252 2.62 3.04 -6.31
C ALA A 252 1.52 3.55 -7.27
N ALA A 253 1.17 4.83 -7.22
CA ALA A 253 0.24 5.43 -8.17
C ALA A 253 0.78 5.40 -9.61
N TRP A 254 2.08 5.67 -9.78
CA TRP A 254 2.74 5.56 -11.07
C TRP A 254 2.68 4.12 -11.60
N TYR A 255 3.02 3.13 -10.77
CA TYR A 255 2.90 1.72 -11.13
C TYR A 255 1.45 1.35 -11.50
N ALA A 256 0.45 1.79 -10.72
CA ALA A 256 -0.96 1.54 -11.01
C ALA A 256 -1.40 2.12 -12.36
N LEU A 257 -0.96 3.33 -12.72
CA LEU A 257 -1.20 3.91 -14.06
C LEU A 257 -0.62 3.02 -15.16
N ARG A 258 0.61 2.54 -14.98
CA ARG A 258 1.30 1.70 -15.97
C ARG A 258 0.61 0.35 -16.17
N MET A 259 -0.03 -0.16 -15.12
CA MET A 259 -0.86 -1.37 -15.18
C MET A 259 -2.28 -1.13 -15.70
N GLY A 260 -2.65 0.11 -16.02
CA GLY A 260 -3.99 0.47 -16.47
C GLY A 260 -5.03 0.52 -15.35
N ASN A 261 -4.63 0.49 -14.08
CA ASN A 261 -5.51 0.60 -12.93
C ASN A 261 -5.71 2.07 -12.53
N GLY A 262 -6.56 2.78 -13.29
CA GLY A 262 -6.85 4.20 -13.08
C GLY A 262 -7.52 4.50 -11.73
N VAL A 263 -8.32 3.59 -11.19
CA VAL A 263 -9.00 3.78 -9.90
C VAL A 263 -8.01 3.83 -8.74
N GLU A 264 -7.07 2.88 -8.66
CA GLU A 264 -6.05 2.89 -7.61
C GLU A 264 -5.03 4.02 -7.81
N ALA A 265 -4.67 4.31 -9.07
CA ALA A 265 -3.82 5.44 -9.40
C ALA A 265 -4.40 6.77 -8.92
N GLU A 266 -5.69 7.03 -9.19
CA GLU A 266 -6.40 8.22 -8.72
C GLU A 266 -6.43 8.27 -7.19
N ARG A 267 -6.83 7.17 -6.55
CA ARG A 267 -6.95 7.08 -5.09
C ARG A 267 -5.65 7.46 -4.39
N MET A 268 -4.52 6.91 -4.83
CA MET A 268 -3.21 7.16 -4.26
C MET A 268 -2.69 8.56 -4.62
N SER A 269 -2.73 8.95 -5.90
CA SER A 269 -2.19 10.22 -6.37
C SER A 269 -2.91 11.45 -5.80
N VAL A 270 -4.24 11.40 -5.63
CA VAL A 270 -5.01 12.47 -4.98
C VAL A 270 -4.58 12.66 -3.52
N GLN A 271 -4.27 11.57 -2.81
CA GLN A 271 -3.74 11.66 -1.45
C GLN A 271 -2.35 12.32 -1.43
N VAL A 272 -1.46 11.90 -2.34
CA VAL A 272 -0.12 12.49 -2.51
C VAL A 272 -0.21 13.98 -2.79
N MET A 273 -1.03 14.38 -3.78
CA MET A 273 -1.24 15.77 -4.16
C MET A 273 -1.66 16.63 -2.96
N LYS A 274 -2.65 16.16 -2.18
CA LYS A 274 -3.12 16.88 -0.98
C LYS A 274 -2.03 17.03 0.08
N VAL A 275 -1.20 16.01 0.28
CA VAL A 275 -0.09 16.07 1.24
C VAL A 275 1.02 16.99 0.76
N ARG A 276 1.51 16.82 -0.47
CA ARG A 276 2.58 17.65 -1.04
C ARG A 276 2.19 19.12 -1.15
N LYS A 277 0.95 19.41 -1.53
CA LYS A 277 0.40 20.79 -1.51
C LYS A 277 0.45 21.42 -0.12
N LYS A 278 0.21 20.64 0.94
CA LYS A 278 0.29 21.11 2.33
C LYS A 278 1.73 21.28 2.83
N ILE A 279 2.64 20.40 2.42
CA ILE A 279 4.02 20.37 2.90
C ILE A 279 4.91 21.37 2.15
N PHE A 280 4.84 21.36 0.82
CA PHE A 280 5.73 22.11 -0.07
C PHE A 280 5.06 23.32 -0.73
N GLY A 281 3.72 23.35 -0.77
CA GLY A 281 2.94 24.36 -1.49
C GLY A 281 2.46 23.89 -2.86
N GLU A 282 1.57 24.68 -3.46
CA GLU A 282 0.90 24.36 -4.73
C GLU A 282 1.84 24.36 -5.93
N GLU A 283 2.81 25.28 -5.95
CA GLU A 283 3.69 25.49 -7.09
C GLU A 283 5.00 24.69 -7.00
N HIS A 284 5.17 23.85 -5.97
CA HIS A 284 6.37 23.03 -5.80
C HIS A 284 6.43 21.90 -6.84
N SER A 285 7.62 21.61 -7.35
CA SER A 285 7.83 20.58 -8.39
C SER A 285 7.20 19.24 -8.04
N ASP A 286 7.39 18.74 -6.82
CA ASP A 286 6.81 17.46 -6.39
C ASP A 286 5.28 17.48 -6.29
N THR A 287 4.69 18.65 -6.00
CA THR A 287 3.24 18.84 -6.02
C THR A 287 2.74 18.80 -7.46
N LEU A 288 3.42 19.48 -8.38
CA LEU A 288 3.10 19.48 -9.81
C LEU A 288 3.23 18.08 -10.43
N HIS A 289 4.25 17.30 -10.07
CA HIS A 289 4.38 15.90 -10.47
C HIS A 289 3.20 15.05 -9.98
N ALA A 290 2.78 15.21 -8.72
CA ALA A 290 1.63 14.50 -8.19
C ALA A 290 0.33 14.91 -8.89
N MET A 291 0.14 16.19 -9.19
CA MET A 291 -1.00 16.70 -9.98
C MET A 291 -1.01 16.11 -11.40
N GLY A 292 0.15 15.96 -12.03
CA GLY A 292 0.28 15.29 -13.33
C GLY A 292 -0.21 13.85 -13.31
N ILE A 293 0.15 13.07 -12.28
CA ILE A 293 -0.36 11.70 -12.09
C ILE A 293 -1.89 11.69 -11.90
N VAL A 294 -2.43 12.64 -11.13
CA VAL A 294 -3.89 12.78 -10.96
C VAL A 294 -4.56 13.06 -12.33
N GLY A 295 -4.02 13.99 -13.13
CA GLY A 295 -4.53 14.28 -14.47
C GLY A 295 -4.53 13.06 -15.38
N MET A 296 -3.42 12.32 -15.41
CA MET A 296 -3.32 11.06 -16.15
C MET A 296 -4.31 10.00 -15.65
N SER A 297 -4.58 9.94 -14.34
CA SER A 297 -5.55 8.99 -13.78
C SER A 297 -6.99 9.34 -14.15
N TYR A 298 -7.36 10.62 -14.14
CA TYR A 298 -8.66 11.09 -14.62
C TYR A 298 -8.85 10.80 -16.09
N ARG A 299 -7.81 11.04 -16.91
CA ARG A 299 -7.78 10.69 -18.32
C ARG A 299 -8.04 9.19 -18.52
N LEU A 300 -7.31 8.32 -17.81
CA LEU A 300 -7.51 6.86 -17.89
C LEU A 300 -8.91 6.42 -17.44
N ASN A 301 -9.55 7.13 -16.51
CA ASN A 301 -10.91 6.87 -16.03
C ASN A 301 -12.01 7.52 -16.91
N GLY A 302 -11.65 8.22 -17.99
CA GLY A 302 -12.60 8.91 -18.88
C GLY A 302 -13.15 10.24 -18.35
N GLN A 303 -12.53 10.81 -17.31
CA GLN A 303 -12.88 12.10 -16.71
C GLN A 303 -12.10 13.24 -17.39
N TRP A 304 -12.34 13.42 -18.69
CA TRP A 304 -11.53 14.31 -19.54
C TRP A 304 -11.52 15.77 -19.10
N ASP A 305 -12.67 16.30 -18.66
CA ASP A 305 -12.78 17.70 -18.24
C ASP A 305 -11.97 17.99 -16.96
N ASP A 306 -11.97 17.04 -16.01
CA ASP A 306 -11.19 17.16 -14.77
C ASP A 306 -9.69 17.00 -15.05
N ALA A 307 -9.32 16.09 -15.95
CA ALA A 307 -7.95 15.91 -16.42
C ALA A 307 -7.42 17.19 -17.08
N GLU A 308 -8.16 17.73 -18.05
CA GLU A 308 -7.79 18.93 -18.80
C GLU A 308 -7.59 20.13 -17.87
N LYS A 309 -8.53 20.37 -16.95
CA LYS A 309 -8.44 21.49 -16.01
C LYS A 309 -7.18 21.40 -15.15
N LEU A 310 -6.87 20.21 -14.65
CA LEU A 310 -5.71 20.00 -13.79
C LEU A 310 -4.39 20.08 -14.57
N GLU A 311 -4.32 19.47 -15.75
CA GLU A 311 -3.13 19.49 -16.60
C GLU A 311 -2.83 20.87 -17.18
N LEU A 312 -3.86 21.66 -17.52
CA LEU A 312 -3.72 23.09 -17.86
C LEU A 312 -3.09 23.87 -16.71
N GLN A 313 -3.55 23.64 -15.47
CA GLN A 313 -2.99 24.29 -14.30
C GLN A 313 -1.51 23.93 -14.12
N VAL A 314 -1.16 22.64 -14.25
CA VAL A 314 0.22 22.17 -14.14
C VAL A 314 1.11 22.79 -15.22
N MET A 315 0.63 22.83 -16.47
CA MET A 315 1.37 23.38 -17.59
C MET A 315 1.66 24.87 -17.43
N GLU A 316 0.66 25.68 -17.11
CA GLU A 316 0.85 27.14 -16.94
C GLU A 316 1.73 27.46 -15.72
N THR A 317 1.59 26.70 -14.63
CA THR A 317 2.45 26.86 -13.45
C THR A 317 3.90 26.50 -13.77
N SER A 318 4.14 25.36 -14.44
CA SER A 318 5.48 24.91 -14.84
C SER A 318 6.13 25.90 -15.81
N LYS A 319 5.36 26.39 -16.79
CA LYS A 319 5.80 27.41 -17.74
C LYS A 319 6.21 28.72 -17.04
N THR A 320 5.47 29.14 -16.02
CA THR A 320 5.77 30.36 -15.26
C THR A 320 7.00 30.21 -14.37
N LYS A 321 7.19 29.04 -13.75
CA LYS A 321 8.27 28.81 -12.76
C LYS A 321 9.58 28.33 -13.38
N LEU A 322 9.49 27.43 -14.34
CA LEU A 322 10.64 26.72 -14.93
C LEU A 322 10.97 27.25 -16.33
N GLY A 323 10.00 27.93 -16.97
CA GLY A 323 10.09 28.39 -18.34
C GLY A 323 9.49 27.41 -19.34
N VAL A 324 9.21 27.92 -20.54
CA VAL A 324 8.58 27.18 -21.64
C VAL A 324 9.43 26.02 -22.16
N ASP A 325 10.75 26.10 -21.99
CA ASP A 325 11.70 25.12 -22.51
C ASP A 325 12.04 24.00 -21.52
N HIS A 326 11.57 24.11 -20.27
CA HIS A 326 11.91 23.14 -19.24
C HIS A 326 11.30 21.76 -19.53
N PRO A 327 12.02 20.64 -19.32
CA PRO A 327 11.50 19.29 -19.55
C PRO A 327 10.14 19.04 -18.89
N ASP A 328 9.93 19.47 -17.65
CA ASP A 328 8.66 19.28 -16.94
C ASP A 328 7.50 20.06 -17.58
N THR A 329 7.76 21.28 -18.07
CA THR A 329 6.77 22.04 -18.85
C THR A 329 6.42 21.27 -20.12
N LEU A 330 7.41 20.72 -20.83
CA LEU A 330 7.18 19.93 -22.03
C LEU A 330 6.44 18.60 -21.74
N THR A 331 6.69 17.99 -20.58
CA THR A 331 5.93 16.80 -20.11
C THR A 331 4.47 17.16 -19.87
N SER A 332 4.19 18.25 -19.16
CA SER A 332 2.82 18.72 -18.92
C SER A 332 2.08 19.11 -20.21
N MET A 333 2.76 19.74 -21.18
CA MET A 333 2.20 20.03 -22.50
C MET A 333 1.79 18.75 -23.25
N ALA A 334 2.64 17.72 -23.21
CA ALA A 334 2.33 16.46 -23.87
C ALA A 334 1.14 15.76 -23.20
N ASN A 335 1.07 15.73 -21.87
CA ASN A 335 -0.06 15.14 -21.14
C ASN A 335 -1.38 15.82 -21.52
N LEU A 336 -1.41 17.16 -21.51
CA LEU A 336 -2.58 17.93 -21.93
C LEU A 336 -2.98 17.64 -23.39
N ALA A 337 -2.00 17.54 -24.30
CA ALA A 337 -2.27 17.20 -25.69
C ALA A 337 -2.90 15.81 -25.84
N PHE A 338 -2.44 14.81 -25.06
CA PHE A 338 -3.07 13.49 -25.02
C PHE A 338 -4.52 13.56 -24.52
N THR A 339 -4.78 14.30 -23.43
CA THR A 339 -6.14 14.53 -22.93
C THR A 339 -7.04 15.16 -23.98
N TRP A 340 -6.56 16.19 -24.67
CA TRP A 340 -7.31 16.83 -25.75
C TRP A 340 -7.58 15.89 -26.92
N LYS A 341 -6.61 15.06 -27.31
CA LYS A 341 -6.82 14.09 -28.39
C LYS A 341 -7.90 13.08 -28.02
N GLU A 342 -7.87 12.54 -26.80
CA GLU A 342 -8.88 11.58 -26.32
C GLU A 342 -10.25 12.22 -26.07
N ASN A 343 -10.30 13.52 -25.76
CA ASN A 343 -11.52 14.32 -25.65
C ASN A 343 -12.05 14.87 -27.00
N GLY A 344 -11.47 14.46 -28.14
CA GLY A 344 -11.90 14.87 -29.48
C GLY A 344 -11.53 16.31 -29.91
N LYS A 345 -10.65 17.00 -29.16
CA LYS A 345 -10.13 18.34 -29.48
C LYS A 345 -8.88 18.23 -30.34
N GLU A 346 -9.04 17.69 -31.55
CA GLU A 346 -7.93 17.22 -32.38
C GLU A 346 -7.00 18.34 -32.83
N ILE A 347 -7.55 19.49 -33.24
CA ILE A 347 -6.78 20.62 -33.76
C ILE A 347 -5.88 21.19 -32.65
N GLU A 348 -6.43 21.36 -31.46
CA GLU A 348 -5.72 21.86 -30.29
C GLU A 348 -4.64 20.87 -29.84
N ALA A 349 -4.95 19.58 -29.79
CA ALA A 349 -4.01 18.52 -29.43
C ALA A 349 -2.80 18.47 -30.36
N VAL A 350 -3.05 18.44 -31.68
CA VAL A 350 -1.98 18.39 -32.68
C VAL A 350 -1.10 19.64 -32.60
N ARG A 351 -1.68 20.84 -32.52
CA ARG A 351 -0.91 22.09 -32.40
C ARG A 351 -0.03 22.10 -31.15
N LEU A 352 -0.56 21.70 -30.00
CA LEU A 352 0.20 21.67 -28.75
C LEU A 352 1.34 20.64 -28.81
N MET A 353 1.09 19.47 -29.41
CA MET A 353 2.11 18.44 -29.57
C MET A 353 3.19 18.84 -30.59
N GLU A 354 2.84 19.54 -31.68
CA GLU A 354 3.82 20.12 -32.62
C GLU A 354 4.79 21.08 -31.91
N ASP A 355 4.23 22.00 -31.11
CA ASP A 355 5.02 22.92 -30.30
C ASP A 355 5.93 22.17 -29.33
N CYS A 356 5.40 21.14 -28.64
CA CYS A 356 6.15 20.30 -27.72
C CYS A 356 7.31 19.56 -28.42
N VAL A 357 7.06 18.89 -29.56
CA VAL A 357 8.07 18.18 -30.35
C VAL A 357 9.18 19.12 -30.81
N ARG A 358 8.82 20.31 -31.30
CA ARG A 358 9.79 21.33 -31.75
C ARG A 358 10.75 21.71 -30.63
N VAL A 359 10.24 21.95 -29.42
CA VAL A 359 11.07 22.35 -28.28
C VAL A 359 11.86 21.16 -27.73
N ARG A 360 11.25 19.97 -27.59
CA ARG A 360 11.96 18.74 -27.18
C ARG A 360 13.14 18.43 -28.09
N LYS A 361 13.01 18.63 -29.41
CA LYS A 361 14.11 18.46 -30.37
C LYS A 361 15.30 19.35 -30.05
N ARG A 362 15.05 20.62 -29.70
CA ARG A 362 16.08 21.61 -29.38
C ARG A 362 16.73 21.36 -28.03
N VAL A 363 15.92 21.05 -27.01
CA VAL A 363 16.37 20.97 -25.61
C VAL A 363 16.93 19.60 -25.25
N LEU A 364 16.25 18.52 -25.65
CA LEU A 364 16.59 17.14 -25.28
C LEU A 364 17.40 16.40 -26.35
N GLY A 365 17.29 16.83 -27.60
CA GLY A 365 17.88 16.14 -28.76
C GLY A 365 17.04 14.99 -29.30
N VAL A 366 17.40 14.52 -30.49
CA VAL A 366 16.59 13.57 -31.29
C VAL A 366 16.57 12.13 -30.77
N ASN A 367 17.51 11.77 -29.90
CA ASN A 367 17.62 10.42 -29.33
C ASN A 367 16.89 10.27 -27.99
N HIS A 368 16.34 11.37 -27.44
CA HIS A 368 15.70 11.34 -26.14
C HIS A 368 14.35 10.59 -26.19
N PRO A 369 14.04 9.66 -25.27
CA PRO A 369 12.80 8.88 -25.28
C PRO A 369 11.52 9.72 -25.37
N HIS A 370 11.44 10.80 -24.60
CA HIS A 370 10.30 11.74 -24.67
C HIS A 370 10.15 12.45 -26.03
N TYR A 371 11.25 12.78 -26.72
CA TYR A 371 11.15 13.34 -28.07
C TYR A 371 10.58 12.29 -29.04
N ILE A 372 11.14 11.08 -29.01
CA ILE A 372 10.73 9.97 -29.88
C ILE A 372 9.24 9.64 -29.67
N SER A 373 8.81 9.49 -28.41
CA SER A 373 7.42 9.20 -28.06
C SER A 373 6.44 10.27 -28.56
N SER A 374 6.79 11.56 -28.41
CA SER A 374 5.95 12.65 -28.92
C SER A 374 5.89 12.71 -30.45
N CYS A 375 6.99 12.41 -31.14
CA CYS A 375 6.99 12.32 -32.60
C CYS A 375 6.08 11.20 -33.10
N ILE A 376 6.19 10.00 -32.51
CA ILE A 376 5.34 8.85 -32.86
C ILE A 376 3.87 9.20 -32.67
N ALA A 377 3.51 9.80 -31.53
CA ALA A 377 2.13 10.22 -31.26
C ALA A 377 1.66 11.26 -32.28
N LEU A 378 2.47 12.29 -32.55
CA LEU A 378 2.13 13.35 -33.50
C LEU A 378 1.95 12.84 -34.93
N ASP A 379 2.83 11.94 -35.38
CA ASP A 379 2.77 11.36 -36.72
C ASP A 379 1.52 10.48 -36.86
N ALA A 380 1.17 9.71 -35.82
CA ALA A 380 -0.06 8.93 -35.80
C ALA A 380 -1.30 9.83 -35.88
N TRP A 381 -1.36 10.90 -35.08
CA TRP A 381 -2.53 11.80 -35.05
C TRP A 381 -2.75 12.59 -36.33
N LYS A 382 -1.69 12.83 -37.11
CA LYS A 382 -1.76 13.51 -38.41
C LYS A 382 -2.15 12.57 -39.56
N ALA A 383 -2.05 11.27 -39.34
CA ALA A 383 -2.40 10.25 -40.32
C ALA A 383 -3.87 9.80 -40.24
N GLU A 384 -4.52 10.09 -39.11
CA GLU A 384 -5.98 10.02 -38.93
C GLU A 384 -6.69 11.13 -39.71
#